data_AF-A0A7W4GG60-F1
#
_entry.id   AF-A0A7W4GG60-F1
#
_cell.length_a   1.000
_cell.length_b   1.000
_cell.length_c   1.000
_cell.angle_alpha   90.00
_cell.angle_beta   90.00
_cell.angle_gamma   90.00
#
_symmetry.space_group_name_H-M   'P 1'
#
loop_
_entity.id
_entity.type
_entity.pdbx_description
1 polymer ?
#
loop_
_entity_poly.entity_id
_entity_poly.type
_entity_poly.pdbx_seq_one_letter_code
_entity_poly.pdbx_strand_id
1 'polypeptide(L)' 'MAQAILVTESKLTEIDEDPIVESFLSFLANDMQQRNDKPHLLTENMCKSVENLVEDVEIDLDASLLEDE' A
#
# COMPACT_ATOMS: atom_id res chain seq x y z
N MET A 1 4.88 -5.95 -22.68
CA MET A 1 5.56 -5.14 -21.65
C MET A 1 4.60 -5.10 -20.47
N ALA A 2 4.86 -5.88 -19.42
CA ALA A 2 4.00 -5.92 -18.24
C ALA A 2 4.33 -4.73 -17.33
N GLN A 3 3.33 -3.95 -16.93
CA GLN A 3 3.49 -2.81 -16.06
C GLN A 3 3.25 -3.26 -14.62
N ALA A 4 4.26 -3.11 -13.75
CA ALA A 4 4.14 -3.44 -12.34
C ALA A 4 3.64 -2.19 -11.59
N ILE A 5 2.42 -2.25 -11.08
CA ILE A 5 1.93 -1.36 -10.02
C ILE A 5 2.28 -2.08 -8.73
N LEU A 6 3.10 -1.47 -7.86
CA LEU A 6 3.37 -2.02 -6.53
C LEU A 6 2.17 -1.70 -5.64
N VAL A 7 1.15 -2.56 -5.72
CA VAL A 7 0.18 -2.73 -4.65
C VAL A 7 0.78 -3.80 -3.76
N THR A 8 1.11 -3.47 -2.52
CA THR A 8 1.42 -4.49 -1.51
C THR A 8 0.14 -5.26 -1.23
N GLU A 9 -0.13 -6.32 -2.00
CA GLU A 9 -1.12 -7.32 -1.65
C GLU A 9 -0.60 -8.04 -0.39
N SER A 10 -1.05 -7.59 0.78
CA SER A 10 -1.17 -8.49 1.92
C SER A 10 -2.06 -9.64 1.44
N LYS A 11 -1.48 -10.83 1.26
CA LYS A 11 -2.20 -12.02 0.81
C LYS A 11 -3.37 -12.27 1.77
N LEU A 12 -4.56 -11.84 1.36
CA LEU A 12 -5.80 -12.02 2.12
C LEU A 12 -6.16 -13.51 2.03
N THR A 13 -5.66 -14.30 2.98
CA THR A 13 -5.94 -15.76 3.03
C THR A 13 -7.35 -16.06 3.51
N GLU A 14 -8.05 -15.07 4.06
CA GLU A 14 -9.47 -15.14 4.41
C GLU A 14 -10.13 -13.85 3.92
N ILE A 15 -11.24 -13.97 3.18
CA ILE A 15 -12.12 -12.83 2.92
C ILE A 15 -12.86 -12.59 4.23
N ASP A 16 -12.18 -11.96 5.18
CA ASP A 16 -12.88 -11.27 6.25
C ASP A 16 -13.44 -10.01 5.59
N GLU A 17 -14.77 -9.88 5.57
CA GLU A 17 -15.44 -8.68 5.07
C GLU A 17 -15.21 -7.54 6.08
N ASP A 18 -13.96 -7.05 6.16
CA ASP A 18 -13.63 -5.90 6.98
C ASP A 18 -14.19 -4.64 6.30
N PRO A 19 -15.23 -4.01 6.86
CA PRO A 19 -15.84 -2.83 6.26
C PRO A 19 -14.88 -1.64 6.16
N ILE A 20 -13.82 -1.61 6.98
CA ILE A 20 -12.77 -0.58 6.91
C ILE A 20 -11.92 -0.79 5.66
N VAL A 21 -11.50 -2.04 5.40
CA VAL A 21 -10.74 -2.39 4.19
C VAL A 21 -11.58 -2.14 2.94
N GLU A 22 -12.85 -2.53 2.95
CA GLU A 22 -13.77 -2.26 1.84
C GLU A 22 -13.93 -0.76 1.56
N SER A 23 -14.09 0.04 2.62
CA SER A 23 -14.20 1.50 2.51
C SER A 23 -12.93 2.14 1.93
N PHE A 24 -11.76 1.71 2.41
CA PHE A 24 -10.46 2.17 1.91
C PHE A 24 -10.27 1.84 0.43
N LEU A 25 -10.55 0.60 0.03
CA LEU A 25 -10.43 0.17 -1.37
C LEU A 25 -11.42 0.91 -2.29
N SER A 26 -12.64 1.17 -1.81
CA SER A 26 -13.64 1.95 -2.55
C SER A 26 -13.21 3.40 -2.75
N PHE A 27 -12.63 4.02 -1.72
CA PHE A 27 -12.05 5.36 -1.80
C PHE A 27 -10.90 5.41 -2.82
N LEU A 28 -9.96 4.45 -2.74
CA LEU A 28 -8.82 4.38 -3.64
C LEU A 28 -9.24 4.15 -5.09
N ALA A 29 -10.20 3.25 -5.33
CA ALA A 29 -10.75 3.00 -6.66
C ALA A 29 -11.39 4.26 -7.26
N ASN A 30 -12.13 5.02 -6.44
CA ASN A 30 -12.72 6.29 -6.87
C ASN A 30 -11.65 7.35 -7.18
N ASP A 31 -10.60 7.49 -6.36
CA ASP A 31 -9.49 8.42 -6.62
C ASP A 31 -8.75 8.08 -7.93
N MET A 32 -8.45 6.79 -8.15
CA MET A 32 -7.81 6.30 -9.37
C MET A 32 -8.66 6.52 -10.64
N GLN A 33 -9.99 6.52 -10.53
CA GLN A 33 -10.89 6.82 -11.64
C GLN A 33 -10.98 8.33 -11.95
N GLN A 34 -10.91 9.17 -10.92
CA GLN A 34 -11.05 10.63 -11.07
C GLN A 34 -9.74 11.33 -11.42
N ARG A 35 -8.59 10.80 -11.00
CA ARG A 35 -7.27 11.35 -11.36
C ARG A 35 -6.84 10.86 -12.73
N ASN A 36 -6.90 11.77 -13.72
CA ASN A 36 -6.41 11.54 -15.08
C ASN A 36 -4.87 11.64 -15.21
N ASP A 37 -4.20 12.12 -14.16
CA ASP A 37 -2.75 12.00 -14.03
C ASP A 37 -2.40 10.54 -13.83
N LYS A 38 -1.88 9.92 -14.89
CA LYS A 38 -1.42 8.53 -14.85
C LYS A 38 -0.46 8.38 -13.67
N PRO A 39 -0.62 7.35 -12.82
CA PRO A 39 0.37 7.05 -11.81
C PRO A 39 1.73 6.95 -12.50
N HIS A 40 2.67 7.79 -12.10
CA HIS A 40 4.03 7.73 -12.63
C HIS A 40 4.65 6.42 -12.17
N LEU A 41 5.12 5.64 -13.14
CA LEU A 41 5.86 4.42 -12.86
C LEU A 41 7.06 4.75 -11.98
N LEU A 42 7.17 4.05 -10.85
CA LEU A 42 8.39 4.09 -10.06
C LEU A 42 9.52 3.51 -10.91
N THR A 43 10.61 4.25 -11.04
CA THR A 43 11.82 3.74 -11.67
C THR A 43 12.51 2.76 -10.73
N GLU A 44 13.30 1.83 -11.26
CA GLU A 44 14.10 0.90 -10.47
C GLU A 44 14.96 1.61 -9.41
N ASN A 45 15.47 2.80 -9.73
CA ASN A 45 16.27 3.59 -8.80
C ASN A 45 15.42 4.15 -7.64
N MET A 46 14.15 4.51 -7.91
CA MET A 46 13.22 4.96 -6.86
C MET A 46 12.86 3.80 -5.94
N CYS A 47 12.60 2.61 -6.46
CA CYS A 47 12.37 1.42 -5.64
C CYS A 47 13.58 1.12 -4.74
N LYS A 48 14.79 1.09 -5.30
CA LYS A 48 16.04 0.90 -4.52
C LYS A 48 16.22 1.99 -3.45
N SER A 49 15.85 3.23 -3.75
CA SER A 49 15.94 4.33 -2.79
C SER A 49 14.95 4.15 -1.64
N VAL A 50 13.74 3.67 -1.91
CA VAL A 50 12.74 3.36 -0.89
C VAL A 50 13.19 2.17 -0.05
N GLU A 51 13.65 1.08 -0.69
CA GLU A 51 14.18 -0.11 0.00
C GLU A 51 15.31 0.26 0.96
N ASN A 52 16.31 1.02 0.50
CA ASN A 52 17.42 1.47 1.34
C ASN A 52 16.97 2.42 2.47
N LEU A 53 15.91 3.20 2.26
CA LEU A 53 15.40 4.14 3.28
C LEU A 53 14.76 3.40 4.45
N VAL A 54 14.18 2.22 4.21
CA VAL A 54 13.45 1.43 5.21
C VAL A 54 14.16 0.16 5.64
N GLU A 55 15.35 -0.12 5.08
CA GLU A 55 16.11 -1.38 5.28
C GLU A 55 16.32 -1.73 6.75
N ASP A 56 16.60 -0.73 7.59
CA ASP A 56 16.87 -0.90 9.02
C ASP A 56 15.64 -0.61 9.91
N VAL A 57 14.46 -0.40 9.32
CA VAL A 57 13.22 -0.13 10.06
C VAL A 57 12.47 -1.44 10.29
N GLU A 58 12.54 -1.94 11.52
CA GLU A 58 11.73 -3.07 11.95
C GLU A 58 10.37 -2.56 12.45
N ILE A 59 9.30 -2.91 11.75
CA ILE A 59 7.92 -2.57 12.13
C ILE A 59 7.28 -3.83 12.71
N ASP A 60 6.97 -3.80 14.01
CA ASP A 60 6.17 -4.84 14.64
C ASP A 60 4.68 -4.58 14.37
N LEU A 61 4.11 -5.34 13.43
CA LEU A 61 2.68 -5.26 13.09
C LEU A 61 1.79 -6.01 14.10
N ASP A 62 2.39 -6.81 14.97
CA ASP A 62 1.69 -7.56 16.02
C ASP A 62 1.68 -6.79 17.35
N ALA A 63 2.46 -5.70 17.45
CA ALA A 63 2.43 -4.79 18.57
C ALA A 63 1.02 -4.19 18.72
N SER A 64 0.52 -4.19 19.95
CA SER A 64 -0.70 -3.44 20.27
C SER A 64 -0.47 -1.96 19.95
N LEU A 65 -1.42 -1.37 19.23
CA LEU A 65 -1.40 0.08 18.99
C LEU A 65 -1.35 0.78 20.35
N LEU A 66 -0.37 1.67 20.51
CA LEU A 66 -0.34 2.54 21.67
C LEU A 66 -1.58 3.42 21.63
N GLU A 67 -2.32 3.50 22.73
CA GLU A 67 -3.37 4.50 22.85
C GLU A 67 -2.68 5.88 22.85
N ASP A 68 -2.99 6.72 21.87
CA ASP A 68 -2.61 8.13 21.90
C ASP A 68 -3.28 8.80 23.11
N GLU A 69 -2.50 9.49 23.96
CA GLU A 69 -3.01 10.24 25.13
C GLU A 69 -3.87 11.45 24.74
#